data_AF-A0A820LYQ1-F1
#
_entry.id   AF-A0A820LYQ1-F1
#
_cell.length_a   1.000
_cell.length_b   1.000
_cell.length_c   1.000
_cell.angle_alpha   90.00
_cell.angle_beta   90.00
_cell.angle_gamma   90.00
#
_symmetry.space_group_name_H-M   'P 1'
#
loop_
_entity.id
_entity.type
_entity.pdbx_description
1 polymer ?
#
loop_
_entity_poly.entity_id
_entity_poly.type
_entity_poly.pdbx_seq_one_letter_code
_entity_poly.pdbx_strand_id
1 'polypeptide(L)'
;EWAILVHGYVFEWNPVTKSFPVDVKVLLKADFVCASVLISFGAVLGKTNPAQLVALALIEVVIQVWNEYIGTELFCVYDAGESIFVHVFGAYFGLAVSYTLQRRQMVESTKESSSYASDIFSMIGTLFLFCFWPS
;
A
#
# COMPACT_ATOMS: atom_id res chain seq x y z
N GLU A 1 -7.77 8.81 2.50
CA GLU A 1 -9.15 9.14 2.03
C GLU A 1 -9.75 8.05 1.15
N TRP A 2 -9.16 7.75 -0.01
CA TRP A 2 -9.70 6.72 -0.91
C TRP A 2 -9.87 5.36 -0.22
N ALA A 3 -8.87 4.91 0.56
CA ALA A 3 -8.96 3.68 1.34
C ALA A 3 -10.12 3.68 2.36
N ILE A 4 -10.41 4.80 3.02
CA ILE A 4 -11.55 4.93 3.95
C ILE A 4 -12.86 4.66 3.21
N LEU A 5 -13.03 5.27 2.03
CA LEU A 5 -14.24 5.09 1.24
C LEU A 5 -14.39 3.64 0.80
N VAL A 6 -13.36 3.07 0.16
CA VAL A 6 -13.43 1.71 -0.38
C VAL A 6 -13.61 0.68 0.73
N HIS A 7 -12.83 0.76 1.81
CA HIS A 7 -12.98 -0.13 2.96
C HIS A 7 -14.37 0.02 3.61
N GLY A 8 -14.84 1.26 3.79
CA GLY A 8 -16.16 1.54 4.35
C GLY A 8 -17.30 0.93 3.52
N TYR A 9 -17.22 1.00 2.19
CA TYR A 9 -18.20 0.38 1.30
C TYR A 9 -18.14 -1.15 1.29
N VAL A 10 -16.95 -1.75 1.43
CA VAL A 10 -16.77 -3.20 1.32
C VAL A 10 -17.06 -3.92 2.64
N PHE A 11 -16.54 -3.42 3.76
CA PHE A 11 -16.63 -4.08 5.07
C PHE A 11 -17.78 -3.57 5.94
N GLU A 12 -18.08 -2.26 5.89
CA GLU A 12 -18.87 -1.59 6.93
C GLU A 12 -20.19 -1.01 6.42
N TRP A 13 -20.59 -1.34 5.19
CA TRP A 13 -21.76 -0.75 4.55
C TRP A 13 -23.07 -1.18 5.22
N ASN A 14 -23.83 -0.20 5.72
CA ASN A 14 -25.16 -0.44 6.25
C ASN A 14 -26.24 -0.19 5.17
N PRO A 15 -26.97 -1.22 4.71
CA PRO A 15 -27.96 -1.08 3.65
C PRO A 15 -29.21 -0.28 4.07
N VAL A 16 -29.49 -0.17 5.37
CA VAL A 16 -30.65 0.56 5.90
C VAL A 16 -30.37 2.05 5.96
N THR A 17 -29.25 2.44 6.56
CA THR A 17 -28.88 3.86 6.70
C THR A 17 -28.18 4.42 5.46
N LYS A 18 -27.77 3.55 4.52
CA LYS A 18 -26.98 3.90 3.34
C LYS A 18 -25.70 4.67 3.69
N SER A 19 -25.04 4.23 4.75
CA SER A 19 -23.83 4.84 5.28
C SER A 19 -22.91 3.79 5.88
N PHE A 20 -21.65 4.15 6.10
CA PHE A 20 -20.70 3.42 6.91
C PHE A 20 -20.14 4.35 7.99
N PRO A 21 -19.85 3.86 9.21
CA PRO A 21 -19.22 4.66 10.24
C PRO A 21 -17.77 4.98 9.88
N VAL A 22 -17.30 6.17 10.25
CA VAL A 22 -15.88 6.54 10.21
C VAL A 22 -15.40 6.69 11.65
N ASP A 23 -14.80 5.63 12.17
CA ASP A 23 -14.23 5.57 13.52
C ASP A 23 -12.71 5.31 13.47
N VAL A 24 -12.08 5.25 14.63
CA VAL A 24 -10.63 5.02 14.73
C VAL A 24 -10.20 3.68 14.10
N LYS A 25 -11.07 2.65 14.11
CA LYS A 25 -10.76 1.35 13.52
C LYS A 25 -10.71 1.43 11.99
N VAL A 26 -11.67 2.11 11.37
CA VAL A 26 -11.68 2.34 9.92
C VAL A 26 -10.48 3.18 9.50
N LEU A 27 -10.10 4.20 10.29
CA LEU A 27 -8.90 5.00 10.03
C LEU A 27 -7.63 4.13 10.09
N LEU A 28 -7.50 3.27 11.10
CA LEU A 28 -6.37 2.36 11.24
C LEU A 28 -6.28 1.37 10.07
N LYS A 29 -7.41 0.79 9.66
CA LYS A 29 -7.47 -0.09 8.48
C LYS A 29 -7.12 0.63 7.18
N ALA A 30 -7.58 1.88 7.02
CA ALA A 30 -7.21 2.69 5.87
C ALA A 30 -5.70 3.00 5.81
N ASP A 31 -5.05 3.16 6.96
CA ASP A 31 -3.59 3.35 7.05
C ASP A 31 -2.81 2.08 6.68
N PHE A 32 -3.29 0.87 7.02
CA PHE A 32 -2.70 -0.38 6.53
C PHE A 32 -2.81 -0.53 5.01
N VAL A 33 -3.95 -0.17 4.42
CA VAL A 33 -4.10 -0.10 2.96
C VAL A 33 -3.11 0.90 2.36
N CYS A 34 -2.95 2.08 2.98
CA CYS A 34 -1.95 3.06 2.57
C CYS A 34 -0.51 2.52 2.63
N ALA A 35 -0.19 1.75 3.68
CA ALA A 35 1.12 1.12 3.83
C ALA A 35 1.44 0.17 2.66
N SER A 36 0.47 -0.59 2.17
CA SER A 36 0.67 -1.46 1.00
C SER A 36 1.00 -0.66 -0.27
N VAL A 37 0.27 0.44 -0.51
CA VAL A 37 0.55 1.36 -1.61
C VAL A 37 1.97 1.95 -1.51
N LEU A 38 2.45 2.25 -0.30
CA LEU A 38 3.83 2.72 -0.09
C LEU A 38 4.87 1.63 -0.38
N ILE A 39 4.57 0.36 -0.09
CA ILE A 39 5.42 -0.78 -0.47
C ILE A 39 5.47 -0.91 -2.01
N SER A 40 4.31 -0.86 -2.67
CA SER A 40 4.23 -0.88 -4.14
C SER A 40 4.95 0.30 -4.77
N PHE A 41 4.83 1.49 -4.17
CA PHE A 41 5.56 2.68 -4.58
C PHE A 41 7.08 2.44 -4.50
N GLY A 42 7.57 1.79 -3.46
CA GLY A 42 8.99 1.39 -3.36
C GLY A 42 9.50 0.63 -4.60
N ALA A 43 8.68 -0.26 -5.18
CA ALA A 43 9.05 -1.04 -6.37
C ALA A 43 9.10 -0.23 -7.68
N VAL A 44 8.39 0.91 -7.74
CA VAL A 44 8.32 1.78 -8.92
C VAL A 44 9.02 3.14 -8.71
N LEU A 45 9.65 3.34 -7.56
CA LEU A 45 10.35 4.58 -7.21
C LEU A 45 11.38 4.95 -8.28
N GLY A 46 11.38 6.22 -8.70
CA GLY A 46 12.28 6.73 -9.74
C GLY A 46 11.91 6.35 -11.19
N LYS A 47 10.87 5.53 -11.39
CA LYS A 47 10.42 5.04 -12.72
C LYS A 47 9.06 5.61 -13.14
N THR A 48 8.35 6.29 -12.23
CA THR A 48 7.01 6.85 -12.42
C THR A 48 6.94 8.34 -12.07
N ASN A 49 5.98 9.06 -12.65
CA ASN A 49 5.65 10.44 -12.30
C ASN A 49 4.51 10.51 -11.24
N PRO A 50 4.26 11.68 -10.62
CA PRO A 50 3.23 11.81 -9.58
C PRO A 50 1.82 11.41 -10.03
N ALA A 51 1.42 11.72 -11.27
CA ALA A 51 0.10 11.34 -11.77
C ALA A 51 -0.04 9.81 -11.91
N GLN A 52 1.03 9.11 -12.32
CA GLN A 52 1.06 7.65 -12.36
C GLN A 52 0.99 7.03 -10.97
N LEU A 53 1.59 7.66 -9.95
CA LEU A 53 1.49 7.21 -8.57
C LEU A 53 0.07 7.38 -8.01
N VAL A 54 -0.62 8.47 -8.34
CA VAL A 54 -2.04 8.64 -7.99
C VAL A 54 -2.89 7.56 -8.68
N ALA A 55 -2.65 7.29 -9.97
CA ALA A 55 -3.35 6.23 -10.69
C ALA A 55 -3.10 4.84 -10.08
N LEU A 56 -1.84 4.54 -9.71
CA LEU A 56 -1.46 3.33 -9.00
C LEU A 56 -2.23 3.20 -7.69
N ALA A 57 -2.23 4.23 -6.84
CA ALA A 57 -2.96 4.23 -5.57
C ALA A 57 -4.47 4.05 -5.75
N LEU A 58 -5.09 4.70 -6.74
CA LEU A 58 -6.52 4.58 -6.99
C LEU A 58 -6.92 3.14 -7.37
N ILE A 59 -6.09 2.45 -8.16
CA ILE A 59 -6.32 1.08 -8.61
C ILE A 59 -5.99 0.08 -7.51
N GLU A 60 -4.81 0.21 -6.91
CA GLU A 60 -4.27 -0.72 -5.91
C GLU A 60 -5.18 -0.83 -4.69
N VAL A 61 -5.65 0.30 -4.15
CA VAL A 61 -6.56 0.34 -2.99
C VAL A 61 -7.80 -0.51 -3.23
N VAL A 62 -8.41 -0.45 -4.42
CA VAL A 62 -9.61 -1.23 -4.74
C VAL A 62 -9.27 -2.72 -4.74
N ILE A 63 -8.19 -3.10 -5.42
CA ILE A 63 -7.79 -4.51 -5.53
C ILE A 63 -7.41 -5.07 -4.15
N GLN A 64 -6.66 -4.32 -3.36
CA GLN A 64 -6.22 -4.75 -2.04
C GLN A 64 -7.39 -4.97 -1.09
N VAL A 65 -8.31 -4.00 -0.98
CA VAL A 65 -9.45 -4.10 -0.07
C VAL A 65 -10.34 -5.29 -0.42
N TRP A 66 -10.58 -5.54 -1.71
CA TRP A 66 -11.32 -6.73 -2.13
C TRP A 66 -10.55 -8.03 -1.89
N ASN A 67 -9.23 -8.03 -2.07
CA ASN A 67 -8.38 -9.19 -1.77
C ASN A 67 -8.39 -9.52 -0.27
N GLU A 68 -8.31 -8.51 0.60
CA GLU A 68 -8.48 -8.67 2.04
C GLU A 68 -9.86 -9.23 2.36
N TYR A 69 -10.93 -8.64 1.84
CA TYR A 69 -12.30 -9.11 2.07
C TYR A 69 -12.50 -10.58 1.68
N ILE A 70 -12.01 -11.00 0.51
CA ILE A 70 -12.08 -12.41 0.08
C ILE A 70 -11.28 -13.30 1.04
N GLY A 71 -10.09 -12.88 1.45
CA GLY A 71 -9.26 -13.68 2.35
C GLY A 71 -9.85 -13.81 3.75
N THR A 72 -10.32 -12.72 4.34
CA THR A 72 -10.77 -12.67 5.73
C THR A 72 -12.21 -13.12 5.89
N GLU A 73 -13.15 -12.60 5.07
CA GLU A 73 -14.58 -12.88 5.23
C GLU A 73 -15.01 -14.20 4.56
N LEU A 74 -14.43 -14.54 3.40
CA LEU A 74 -14.83 -15.77 2.67
C LEU A 74 -13.97 -16.97 3.03
N PHE A 75 -12.65 -16.79 3.20
CA PHE A 75 -11.72 -17.88 3.52
C PHE A 75 -11.33 -17.96 4.99
N CYS A 76 -11.79 -17.03 5.84
CA CYS A 76 -11.52 -17.00 7.27
C CYS A 76 -10.01 -17.01 7.59
N VAL A 77 -9.18 -16.38 6.74
CA VAL A 77 -7.74 -16.23 6.97
C VAL A 77 -7.49 -15.25 8.11
N TYR A 78 -6.56 -15.60 9.00
CA TYR A 78 -6.13 -14.74 10.10
C TYR A 78 -4.72 -14.19 9.82
N ASP A 79 -4.60 -12.86 9.74
CA ASP A 79 -3.35 -12.16 9.40
C ASP A 79 -3.21 -10.87 10.23
N ALA A 80 -3.08 -11.00 11.55
CA ALA A 80 -3.08 -9.85 12.46
C ALA A 80 -1.95 -8.83 12.23
N GLY A 81 -0.80 -9.31 11.72
CA GLY A 81 0.34 -8.46 11.38
C GLY A 81 0.35 -8.01 9.92
N GLU A 82 -0.73 -8.27 9.17
CA GLU A 82 -0.91 -7.85 7.77
C GLU A 82 0.22 -8.32 6.83
N SER A 83 0.83 -9.47 7.14
CA SER A 83 1.94 -10.03 6.38
C SER A 83 1.51 -10.43 4.96
N ILE A 84 0.28 -10.91 4.81
CA ILE A 84 -0.29 -11.38 3.55
C ILE A 84 -0.95 -10.21 2.80
N PHE A 85 -1.90 -9.54 3.44
CA PHE A 85 -2.79 -8.58 2.77
C PHE A 85 -2.18 -7.18 2.57
N VAL A 86 -1.11 -6.84 3.30
CA VAL A 86 -0.35 -5.59 3.12
C VAL A 86 1.01 -5.86 2.51
N HIS A 87 1.87 -6.64 3.17
CA HIS A 87 3.27 -6.76 2.78
C HIS A 87 3.47 -7.61 1.52
N VAL A 88 2.98 -8.85 1.52
CA VAL A 88 3.08 -9.74 0.36
C VAL A 88 2.30 -9.15 -0.81
N PHE A 89 1.05 -8.71 -0.58
CA PHE A 89 0.24 -8.08 -1.62
C PHE A 89 0.96 -6.90 -2.27
N GLY A 90 1.37 -5.89 -1.49
CA GLY A 90 2.00 -4.68 -2.01
C GLY A 90 3.33 -4.97 -2.71
N ALA A 91 4.15 -5.88 -2.15
CA ALA A 91 5.40 -6.26 -2.79
C ALA A 91 5.18 -6.86 -4.18
N TYR A 92 4.27 -7.83 -4.32
CA TYR A 92 4.03 -8.49 -5.62
C TYR A 92 3.24 -7.61 -6.59
N PHE A 93 2.30 -6.79 -6.09
CA PHE A 93 1.60 -5.80 -6.92
C PHE A 93 2.59 -4.80 -7.49
N GLY A 94 3.42 -4.17 -6.65
CA GLY A 94 4.47 -3.25 -7.06
C GLY A 94 5.46 -3.87 -8.04
N LEU A 95 5.89 -5.11 -7.82
CA LEU A 95 6.78 -5.83 -8.75
C LEU A 95 6.11 -6.07 -10.11
N ALA A 96 4.84 -6.47 -10.13
CA ALA A 96 4.09 -6.64 -11.38
C ALA A 96 3.98 -5.31 -12.15
N VAL A 97 3.67 -4.20 -11.45
CA VAL A 97 3.65 -2.87 -12.07
C VAL A 97 5.04 -2.49 -12.57
N SER A 98 6.09 -2.67 -11.76
CA SER A 98 7.47 -2.36 -12.14
C SER A 98 7.92 -3.15 -13.38
N TYR A 99 7.55 -4.42 -13.47
CA TYR A 99 7.79 -5.27 -14.64
C TYR A 99 7.06 -4.75 -15.89
N THR A 100 5.78 -4.41 -15.79
CA THR A 100 5.01 -3.89 -16.94
C THR A 100 5.49 -2.52 -17.43
N LEU A 101 6.02 -1.69 -16.52
CA LEU A 101 6.55 -0.36 -16.84
C LEU A 101 8.01 -0.38 -17.31
N GLN A 102 8.69 -1.53 -17.24
CA GLN A 102 10.12 -1.64 -17.50
C GLN A 102 10.50 -1.14 -18.90
N ARG A 103 11.51 -0.26 -18.96
CA ARG A 103 12.08 0.26 -20.22
C ARG A 103 13.59 0.11 -20.16
N ARG A 104 14.20 -0.21 -21.30
CA ARG A 104 15.65 -0.41 -21.40
C ARG A 104 16.47 0.75 -20.81
N GLN A 105 16.08 1.98 -21.12
CA GLN A 105 16.72 3.20 -20.59
C GLN A 105 16.68 3.32 -19.07
N MET A 106 15.64 2.79 -18.42
CA MET A 106 15.53 2.82 -16.95
C MET A 106 16.45 1.77 -16.31
N VAL A 107 16.57 0.60 -16.94
CA VAL A 107 17.45 -0.49 -16.46
C VAL A 107 18.93 -0.13 -16.62
N GLU A 108 19.29 0.59 -17.69
CA GLU A 108 20.66 1.04 -17.95
C GLU A 108 21.03 2.33 -17.17
N SER A 109 20.11 2.88 -16.38
CA SER A 109 20.33 4.11 -15.60
C SER A 109 21.31 3.88 -14.45
N THR A 110 22.29 4.76 -14.30
CA THR A 110 23.23 4.76 -13.17
C THR A 110 22.80 5.66 -12.01
N LYS A 111 21.56 6.16 -12.03
CA LYS A 111 21.06 7.14 -11.05
C LYS A 111 20.51 6.51 -9.77
N GLU A 112 20.29 5.20 -9.74
CA GLU A 112 19.97 4.48 -8.50
C GLU A 112 21.24 4.33 -7.67
N SER A 113 21.64 5.42 -7.02
CA SER A 113 22.78 5.51 -6.10
C SER A 113 22.41 6.37 -4.91
N SER A 114 23.10 6.16 -3.79
CA SER A 114 22.97 7.00 -2.61
C SER A 114 24.11 8.00 -2.45
N SER A 115 23.96 8.87 -1.46
CA SER A 115 24.96 9.79 -0.92
C SER A 115 24.88 9.71 0.60
N TYR A 116 25.92 10.19 1.30
CA TYR A 116 25.91 10.23 2.76
C TYR A 116 24.66 10.93 3.34
N ALA A 117 24.28 12.07 2.77
CA ALA A 117 23.10 12.80 3.23
C ALA A 117 21.80 12.02 2.99
N SER A 118 21.63 11.41 1.81
CA SER A 118 20.42 10.63 1.51
C SER A 118 20.31 9.37 2.37
N ASP A 119 21.44 8.73 2.69
CA ASP A 119 21.46 7.55 3.57
C ASP A 119 21.08 7.93 5.00
N ILE A 120 21.58 9.05 5.53
CA ILE A 120 21.14 9.55 6.84
C ILE A 120 19.63 9.84 6.85
N PHE A 121 19.08 10.47 5.80
CA PHE A 121 17.63 10.69 5.69
C PHE A 121 16.85 9.37 5.63
N SER A 122 17.32 8.37 4.89
CA SER A 122 16.71 7.04 4.84
C SER A 122 16.72 6.36 6.21
N MET A 123 17.83 6.47 6.97
CA MET A 123 17.95 5.89 8.31
C MET A 123 16.96 6.50 9.32
N ILE A 124 16.60 7.78 9.19
CA ILE A 124 15.54 8.38 10.01
C ILE A 124 14.23 7.61 9.77
N GLY A 125 13.83 7.42 8.51
CA GLY A 125 12.63 6.65 8.16
C GLY A 125 12.68 5.22 8.71
N THR A 126 13.82 4.53 8.55
CA THR A 126 14.05 3.18 9.08
C THR A 126 13.83 3.09 10.59
N LEU A 127 14.34 4.06 11.36
CA LEU A 127 14.18 4.08 12.81
C LEU A 127 12.72 4.30 13.24
N PHE A 128 11.99 5.20 12.56
CA PHE A 128 10.57 5.42 12.85
C PHE A 128 9.74 4.16 12.57
N LEU A 129 9.98 3.51 11.42
CA LEU A 129 9.34 2.24 11.09
C LEU A 129 9.66 1.17 12.13
N PHE A 130 10.94 1.00 12.50
CA PHE A 130 11.36 -0.03 13.45
C PHE A 130 10.81 0.19 14.86
N CYS A 131 10.87 1.43 15.38
CA CYS A 131 10.40 1.76 16.72
C CYS A 131 8.88 1.64 16.85
N PHE A 132 8.12 1.97 15.80
CA PHE A 132 6.65 1.89 15.85
C PHE A 132 6.06 0.57 15.35
N TRP A 133 6.85 -0.31 14.71
CA TRP A 133 6.38 -1.63 14.24
C TRP A 133 5.66 -2.50 15.28
N PRO A 134 6.05 -2.51 16.58
CA PRO A 134 5.36 -3.33 17.58
C PRO A 134 3.98 -2.80 18.03
N SER A 135 3.59 -1.60 17.60
CA SER A 135 2.34 -0.92 18.00
C SER A 135 1.12 -1.59 17.39
#